data_AF-A0A923ZBW5-F1
#
_entry.id   AF-A0A923ZBW5-F1
#
_cell.length_a   1.000
_cell.length_b   1.000
_cell.length_c   1.000
_cell.angle_alpha   90.00
_cell.angle_beta   90.00
_cell.angle_gamma   90.00
#
_symmetry.space_group_name_H-M   'P 1'
#
loop_
_entity.id
_entity.type
_entity.pdbx_description
1 polymer ?
#
loop_
_entity_poly.entity_id
_entity_poly.type
_entity_poly.pdbx_seq_one_letter_code
_entity_poly.pdbx_strand_id
1 'polypeptide(L)'
;MSLPPFVIDVLRLCLWLVILTAIFVPIERVFAQRPSKLLRPQIGNDLFYYFLSSLLPAVLLAVPLAMLGTAVRYVVPSGFHDAVHGLPLWVRLIAGLVVADIGSYWGHRFSHEWPLVWRFHALHHSAEHIDFLVNGRAHPVDLVWVRMWGLVPLYILGLGNVGAAGSLVPVVVTLFGVVMGFFVHANVRWRFGPLEWLMATPAFHHWHHTRSDHIDHNYAATFPFIDWLFGTLYLPGQYPADYGTDHPVPPTIAGQLLTPFEPVRVQSAKPEPAETGA
;
A
#
# COMPACT_ATOMS: atom_id res chain seq x y z
N MET A 1 5.42 1.59 -38.17
CA MET A 1 4.45 0.74 -37.45
C MET A 1 4.54 1.11 -35.98
N SER A 2 3.46 1.52 -35.33
CA SER A 2 3.47 1.86 -33.90
C SER A 2 3.52 0.60 -33.04
N LEU A 3 4.24 0.63 -31.92
CA LEU A 3 4.27 -0.47 -30.97
C LEU A 3 2.88 -0.73 -30.35
N PRO A 4 2.55 -1.99 -29.95
CA PRO A 4 1.33 -2.27 -29.22
C PRO A 4 1.27 -1.51 -27.88
N PRO A 5 0.07 -1.06 -27.41
CA PRO A 5 -0.05 -0.30 -26.16
C PRO A 5 0.57 -1.00 -24.94
N PHE A 6 0.36 -2.32 -24.80
CA PHE A 6 0.96 -3.12 -23.74
C PHE A 6 2.50 -3.05 -23.74
N VAL A 7 3.12 -3.09 -24.93
CA VAL A 7 4.58 -2.98 -25.06
C VAL A 7 5.05 -1.60 -24.61
N ILE A 8 4.31 -0.55 -24.96
CA ILE A 8 4.62 0.83 -24.52
C ILE A 8 4.53 0.94 -22.99
N ASP A 9 3.51 0.36 -22.37
CA ASP A 9 3.36 0.39 -20.92
C ASP A 9 4.47 -0.37 -20.20
N VAL A 10 4.87 -1.54 -20.70
CA VAL A 10 6.03 -2.28 -20.18
C VAL A 10 7.31 -1.46 -20.32
N LEU A 11 7.56 -0.83 -21.47
CA LEU A 11 8.73 0.03 -21.67
C LEU A 11 8.75 1.24 -20.72
N ARG A 12 7.59 1.86 -20.47
CA ARG A 12 7.45 2.93 -19.48
C ARG A 12 7.78 2.44 -18.07
N LEU A 13 7.30 1.26 -17.69
CA LEU A 13 7.61 0.69 -16.38
C LEU A 13 9.10 0.35 -16.24
N CYS A 14 9.76 -0.12 -17.29
CA CYS A 14 11.21 -0.31 -17.30
C CYS A 14 11.94 1.01 -17.09
N LEU A 15 11.54 2.08 -17.80
CA LEU A 15 12.13 3.41 -17.62
C LEU A 15 11.92 3.94 -16.20
N TRP A 16 10.71 3.80 -15.66
CA TRP A 16 10.41 4.18 -14.27
C TRP A 16 11.27 3.41 -13.27
N LEU A 17 11.45 2.09 -13.47
CA LEU A 17 12.29 1.28 -12.60
C LEU A 17 13.75 1.75 -12.64
N VAL A 18 14.27 2.12 -13.81
CA VAL A 18 15.61 2.71 -13.96
C VAL A 18 15.71 4.01 -13.18
N ILE A 19 14.72 4.91 -13.31
CA ILE A 19 14.70 6.20 -12.58
C ILE A 19 14.64 5.96 -11.07
N LEU A 20 13.73 5.11 -10.60
CA LEU A 20 13.60 4.76 -9.19
C LEU A 20 14.89 4.15 -8.64
N THR A 21 15.51 3.24 -9.38
CA THR A 21 16.78 2.61 -9.00
C THR A 21 17.90 3.66 -8.93
N ALA A 22 17.98 4.58 -9.90
CA ALA A 22 18.99 5.64 -9.92
C ALA A 22 18.83 6.64 -8.76
N ILE A 23 17.61 6.78 -8.21
CA ILE A 23 17.33 7.63 -7.05
C ILE A 23 17.55 6.88 -5.74
N PHE A 24 16.82 5.78 -5.53
CA PHE A 24 16.74 5.10 -4.24
C PHE A 24 17.98 4.28 -3.93
N VAL A 25 18.61 3.59 -4.90
CA VAL A 25 19.78 2.74 -4.58
C VAL A 25 20.94 3.57 -4.01
N PRO A 26 21.37 4.70 -4.59
CA PRO A 26 22.41 5.53 -3.97
C PRO A 26 22.03 6.04 -2.59
N ILE A 27 20.78 6.48 -2.42
CA ILE A 27 20.25 6.98 -1.14
C ILE A 27 20.28 5.90 -0.07
N GLU A 28 19.76 4.71 -0.35
CA GLU A 28 19.75 3.57 0.57
C GLU A 28 21.14 3.01 0.86
N ARG A 29 22.14 3.26 -0.01
CA ARG A 29 23.54 2.88 0.26
C ARG A 29 24.23 3.86 1.21
N VAL A 30 23.97 5.15 1.06
CA VAL A 30 24.60 6.20 1.89
C VAL A 30 23.92 6.35 3.24
N PHE A 31 22.59 6.23 3.28
CA PHE A 31 21.78 6.49 4.46
C PHE A 31 21.10 5.24 5.02
N ALA A 32 21.59 4.04 4.69
CA ALA A 32 21.03 2.75 5.07
C ALA A 32 20.57 2.70 6.53
N GLN A 33 19.31 2.31 6.79
CA GLN A 33 18.90 1.92 8.14
C GLN A 33 19.46 0.53 8.49
N ARG A 34 19.43 -0.40 7.54
CA ARG A 34 20.09 -1.71 7.65
C ARG A 34 21.01 -1.95 6.47
N PRO A 35 22.23 -2.48 6.68
CA PRO A 35 23.07 -2.92 5.57
C PRO A 35 22.33 -3.95 4.71
N SER A 36 22.23 -3.70 3.42
CA SER A 36 21.59 -4.61 2.46
C SER A 36 22.44 -4.73 1.20
N LYS A 37 22.41 -5.92 0.58
CA LYS A 37 23.01 -6.17 -0.73
C LYS A 37 21.98 -5.77 -1.80
N LEU A 38 22.45 -5.26 -2.94
CA LEU A 38 21.53 -4.94 -4.06
C LEU A 38 20.74 -6.18 -4.51
N LEU A 39 21.43 -7.32 -4.66
CA LEU A 39 20.80 -8.60 -4.99
C LEU A 39 20.49 -9.36 -3.71
N ARG A 40 19.52 -8.83 -2.93
CA ARG A 40 19.02 -9.49 -1.72
C ARG A 40 18.06 -10.66 -2.07
N PRO A 41 17.80 -11.57 -1.12
CA PRO A 41 16.80 -12.62 -1.32
C PRO A 41 15.46 -12.04 -1.79
N GLN A 42 14.79 -12.79 -2.67
CA GLN A 42 13.48 -12.48 -3.22
C GLN A 42 13.37 -11.21 -4.10
N ILE A 43 14.48 -10.57 -4.49
CA ILE A 43 14.42 -9.41 -5.41
C ILE A 43 13.72 -9.74 -6.74
N GLY A 44 13.86 -10.98 -7.23
CA GLY A 44 13.13 -11.44 -8.43
C GLY A 44 11.62 -11.43 -8.25
N ASN A 45 11.13 -11.76 -7.04
CA ASN A 45 9.71 -11.69 -6.72
C ASN A 45 9.26 -10.22 -6.67
N ASP A 46 10.04 -9.34 -6.05
CA ASP A 46 9.72 -7.92 -5.95
C ASP A 46 9.69 -7.24 -7.32
N LEU A 47 10.61 -7.61 -8.22
CA LEU A 47 10.58 -7.17 -9.61
C LEU A 47 9.33 -7.68 -10.33
N PHE A 48 8.96 -8.95 -10.16
CA PHE A 48 7.72 -9.48 -10.72
C PHE A 48 6.50 -8.69 -10.23
N TYR A 49 6.38 -8.44 -8.93
CA TYR A 49 5.27 -7.68 -8.38
C TYR A 49 5.31 -6.19 -8.75
N TYR A 50 6.48 -5.58 -8.94
CA TYR A 50 6.56 -4.23 -9.48
C TYR A 50 5.80 -4.11 -10.81
N PHE A 51 5.99 -5.07 -11.73
CA PHE A 51 5.24 -5.09 -12.99
C PHE A 51 3.77 -5.47 -12.78
N LEU A 52 3.49 -6.52 -11.99
CA LEU A 52 2.13 -6.98 -11.75
C LEU A 52 1.26 -5.89 -11.12
N SER A 53 1.73 -5.29 -10.04
CA SER A 53 1.04 -4.25 -9.25
C SER A 53 0.93 -2.92 -9.98
N SER A 54 1.68 -2.74 -11.08
CA SER A 54 1.58 -1.55 -11.95
C SER A 54 0.62 -1.76 -13.13
N LEU A 55 0.62 -2.94 -13.75
CA LEU A 55 -0.19 -3.22 -14.94
C LEU A 55 -1.61 -3.65 -14.60
N LEU A 56 -1.76 -4.52 -13.59
CA LEU A 56 -3.00 -5.21 -13.32
C LEU A 56 -4.11 -4.31 -12.76
N PRO A 57 -3.83 -3.32 -11.88
CA PRO A 57 -4.90 -2.51 -11.30
C PRO A 57 -5.68 -1.67 -12.30
N ALA A 58 -5.07 -1.22 -13.40
CA ALA A 58 -5.79 -0.50 -14.44
C ALA A 58 -6.93 -1.35 -15.04
N VAL A 59 -6.71 -2.66 -15.13
CA VAL A 59 -7.71 -3.63 -15.62
C VAL A 59 -8.69 -3.98 -14.49
N LEU A 60 -8.19 -4.33 -13.30
CA LEU A 60 -9.02 -4.81 -12.20
C LEU A 60 -9.93 -3.73 -11.60
N LEU A 61 -9.51 -2.47 -11.63
CA LEU A 61 -10.31 -1.35 -11.11
C LEU A 61 -11.29 -0.78 -12.15
N ALA A 62 -11.14 -1.11 -13.43
CA ALA A 62 -11.99 -0.54 -14.49
C ALA A 62 -13.49 -0.78 -14.25
N VAL A 63 -13.86 -2.04 -13.99
CA VAL A 63 -15.27 -2.40 -13.74
C VAL A 63 -15.77 -1.86 -12.39
N PRO A 64 -15.09 -2.08 -11.25
CA PRO A 64 -15.50 -1.51 -9.97
C PRO A 64 -15.67 0.01 -9.98
N LEU A 65 -14.77 0.74 -10.64
CA LEU A 65 -14.87 2.20 -10.74
C LEU A 65 -16.00 2.65 -11.66
N ALA A 66 -16.25 1.94 -12.76
CA ALA A 66 -17.41 2.21 -13.62
C ALA A 66 -18.74 1.99 -12.86
N MET A 67 -18.82 0.91 -12.07
CA MET A 67 -19.98 0.62 -11.22
C MET A 67 -20.15 1.68 -10.13
N LEU A 68 -19.06 2.04 -9.44
CA LEU A 68 -19.06 3.08 -8.41
C LEU A 68 -19.53 4.42 -9.00
N GLY A 69 -18.98 4.82 -10.14
CA GLY A 69 -19.38 6.06 -10.82
C GLY A 69 -20.85 6.08 -11.20
N THR A 70 -21.36 4.95 -11.70
CA THR A 70 -22.78 4.79 -12.01
C THR A 70 -23.63 4.89 -10.75
N ALA A 71 -23.28 4.14 -9.70
CA ALA A 71 -24.01 4.13 -8.43
C ALA A 71 -24.06 5.52 -7.78
N VAL A 72 -22.93 6.23 -7.77
CA VAL A 72 -22.84 7.58 -7.19
C VAL A 72 -23.77 8.56 -7.91
N ARG A 73 -23.96 8.47 -9.23
CA ARG A 73 -24.92 9.32 -9.97
C ARG A 73 -26.38 9.11 -9.54
N TYR A 74 -26.71 7.94 -9.00
CA TYR A 74 -28.07 7.63 -8.51
C TYR A 74 -28.26 7.94 -7.03
N VAL A 75 -27.19 7.88 -6.23
CA VAL A 75 -27.26 8.01 -4.77
C VAL A 75 -26.93 9.43 -4.30
N VAL A 76 -26.05 10.14 -5.00
CA VAL A 76 -25.60 11.48 -4.61
C VAL A 76 -26.28 12.53 -5.47
N PRO A 77 -26.96 13.54 -4.87
CA PRO A 77 -27.59 14.62 -5.64
C PRO A 77 -26.57 15.35 -6.51
N SER A 78 -26.88 15.57 -7.78
CA SER A 78 -25.97 16.23 -8.73
C SER A 78 -25.54 17.62 -8.26
N GLY A 79 -26.44 18.37 -7.61
CA GLY A 79 -26.13 19.70 -7.07
C GLY A 79 -25.03 19.69 -5.98
N PHE A 80 -24.86 18.57 -5.26
CA PHE A 80 -23.75 18.42 -4.32
C PHE A 80 -22.41 18.28 -5.05
N HIS A 81 -22.36 17.44 -6.09
CA HIS A 81 -21.16 17.31 -6.93
C HIS A 81 -20.84 18.60 -7.67
N ASP A 82 -21.84 19.32 -8.17
CA ASP A 82 -21.64 20.62 -8.82
C ASP A 82 -21.04 21.65 -7.85
N ALA A 83 -21.52 21.67 -6.60
CA ALA A 83 -20.95 22.53 -5.56
C ALA A 83 -19.49 22.18 -5.26
N VAL A 84 -19.17 20.88 -5.12
CA VAL A 84 -17.78 20.42 -4.91
C VAL A 84 -16.91 20.75 -6.12
N HIS A 85 -17.40 20.55 -7.34
CA HIS A 85 -16.69 20.89 -8.57
C HIS A 85 -16.45 22.39 -8.73
N GLY A 86 -17.31 23.23 -8.15
CA GLY A 86 -17.15 24.69 -8.08
C GLY A 86 -16.05 25.16 -7.11
N LEU A 87 -15.54 24.30 -6.24
CA LEU A 87 -14.43 24.64 -5.34
C LEU A 87 -13.13 24.86 -6.12
N PRO A 88 -12.23 25.74 -5.62
CA PRO A 88 -10.90 25.90 -6.19
C PRO A 88 -10.17 24.55 -6.29
N LEU A 89 -9.39 24.36 -7.37
CA LEU A 89 -8.69 23.09 -7.61
C LEU A 89 -7.81 22.67 -6.44
N TRP A 90 -7.06 23.60 -5.82
CA TRP A 90 -6.17 23.28 -4.70
C TRP A 90 -6.94 22.77 -3.48
N VAL A 91 -8.15 23.29 -3.21
CA VAL A 91 -9.02 22.80 -2.12
C VAL A 91 -9.41 21.35 -2.40
N ARG A 92 -9.83 21.05 -3.63
CA ARG A 92 -10.20 19.70 -4.04
C ARG A 92 -9.02 18.73 -4.01
N LEU A 93 -7.80 19.19 -4.35
CA LEU A 93 -6.60 18.38 -4.28
C LEU A 93 -6.24 18.03 -2.83
N ILE A 94 -6.23 19.01 -1.92
CA ILE A 94 -5.97 18.76 -0.50
C ILE A 94 -7.05 17.85 0.08
N ALA A 95 -8.32 18.14 -0.20
CA ALA A 95 -9.43 17.28 0.23
C ALA A 95 -9.32 15.87 -0.34
N GLY A 96 -8.98 15.73 -1.62
CA GLY A 96 -8.79 14.44 -2.28
C GLY A 96 -7.68 13.60 -1.63
N LEU A 97 -6.55 14.22 -1.30
CA LEU A 97 -5.44 13.56 -0.61
C LEU A 97 -5.86 13.07 0.79
N VAL A 98 -6.46 13.95 1.60
CA VAL A 98 -6.88 13.60 2.96
C VAL A 98 -8.00 12.56 2.97
N VAL A 99 -9.02 12.72 2.13
CA VAL A 99 -10.15 11.78 2.04
C VAL A 99 -9.69 10.41 1.58
N ALA A 100 -8.84 10.36 0.53
CA ALA A 100 -8.34 9.08 0.05
C ALA A 100 -7.45 8.38 1.06
N ASP A 101 -6.60 9.11 1.81
CA ASP A 101 -5.75 8.52 2.83
C ASP A 101 -6.56 8.04 4.04
N ILE A 102 -7.62 8.75 4.45
CA ILE A 102 -8.56 8.27 5.49
C ILE A 102 -9.25 6.98 5.04
N GLY A 103 -9.73 6.93 3.79
CA GLY A 103 -10.33 5.73 3.24
C GLY A 103 -9.33 4.57 3.20
N SER A 104 -8.13 4.83 2.68
CA SER A 104 -7.07 3.84 2.56
C SER A 104 -6.59 3.35 3.92
N TYR A 105 -6.51 4.23 4.94
CA TYR A 105 -6.23 3.88 6.34
C TYR A 105 -7.19 2.79 6.83
N TRP A 106 -8.50 2.97 6.63
CA TRP A 106 -9.48 1.97 7.07
C TRP A 106 -9.37 0.67 6.27
N GLY A 107 -9.21 0.75 4.95
CA GLY A 107 -8.97 -0.43 4.13
C GLY A 107 -7.74 -1.23 4.60
N HIS A 108 -6.66 -0.52 4.91
CA HIS A 108 -5.41 -1.09 5.38
C HIS A 108 -5.53 -1.67 6.80
N ARG A 109 -6.18 -0.95 7.71
CA ARG A 109 -6.50 -1.45 9.05
C ARG A 109 -7.34 -2.73 9.00
N PHE A 110 -8.36 -2.79 8.14
CA PHE A 110 -9.12 -4.03 7.93
C PHE A 110 -8.28 -5.14 7.30
N SER A 111 -7.30 -4.81 6.45
CA SER A 111 -6.33 -5.80 5.96
C SER A 111 -5.52 -6.45 7.07
N HIS A 112 -5.30 -5.77 8.19
CA HIS A 112 -4.62 -6.34 9.37
C HIS A 112 -5.60 -7.03 10.32
N GLU A 113 -6.72 -6.38 10.65
CA GLU A 113 -7.63 -6.86 11.69
C GLU A 113 -8.55 -8.01 11.21
N TRP A 114 -8.82 -8.15 9.91
CA TRP A 114 -9.70 -9.20 9.40
C TRP A 114 -8.89 -10.38 8.86
N PRO A 115 -8.95 -11.58 9.49
CA PRO A 115 -8.11 -12.72 9.11
C PRO A 115 -8.23 -13.12 7.64
N LEU A 116 -9.41 -12.95 7.02
CA LEU A 116 -9.60 -13.25 5.61
C LEU A 116 -8.81 -12.31 4.69
N VAL A 117 -8.80 -11.00 4.99
CA VAL A 117 -8.12 -9.99 4.18
C VAL A 117 -6.61 -10.03 4.43
N TRP A 118 -6.21 -10.26 5.68
CA TRP A 118 -4.81 -10.46 6.08
C TRP A 118 -4.10 -11.50 5.24
N ARG A 119 -4.77 -12.58 4.83
CA ARG A 119 -4.17 -13.62 3.98
C ARG A 119 -3.59 -13.07 2.67
N PHE A 120 -4.21 -12.04 2.11
CA PHE A 120 -3.73 -11.38 0.90
C PHE A 120 -2.68 -10.32 1.23
N HIS A 121 -2.88 -9.60 2.32
CA HIS A 121 -2.00 -8.51 2.75
C HIS A 121 -0.68 -8.99 3.37
N ALA A 122 -0.65 -10.18 3.97
CA ALA A 122 0.54 -10.81 4.53
C ALA A 122 1.69 -10.96 3.53
N LEU A 123 1.39 -11.07 2.23
CA LEU A 123 2.41 -11.03 1.18
C LEU A 123 3.20 -9.72 1.23
N HIS A 124 2.54 -8.58 1.45
CA HIS A 124 3.20 -7.28 1.58
C HIS A 124 4.16 -7.27 2.78
N HIS A 125 3.67 -7.71 3.95
CA HIS A 125 4.44 -7.78 5.19
C HIS A 125 5.51 -8.87 5.21
N SER A 126 5.51 -9.82 4.28
CA SER A 126 6.46 -10.95 4.25
C SER A 126 7.92 -10.54 3.98
N ALA A 127 8.20 -9.26 3.73
CA ALA A 127 9.53 -8.78 3.43
C ALA A 127 10.39 -8.67 4.71
N GLU A 128 11.32 -9.61 4.90
CA GLU A 128 12.34 -9.53 5.96
C GLU A 128 13.41 -8.45 5.71
N HIS A 129 13.48 -7.96 4.47
CA HIS A 129 14.35 -6.88 4.03
C HIS A 129 13.50 -5.81 3.33
N ILE A 130 13.34 -4.67 4.00
CA ILE A 130 12.63 -3.52 3.45
C ILE A 130 13.59 -2.66 2.64
N ASP A 131 13.17 -2.31 1.43
CA ASP A 131 13.71 -1.26 0.57
C ASP A 131 12.57 -0.71 -0.31
N PHE A 132 12.86 0.34 -1.09
CA PHE A 132 11.85 1.01 -1.92
C PHE A 132 11.05 0.04 -2.81
N LEU A 133 11.65 -1.07 -3.27
CA LEU A 133 11.02 -2.00 -4.20
C LEU A 133 9.93 -2.86 -3.52
N VAL A 134 9.96 -3.00 -2.20
CA VAL A 134 8.93 -3.72 -1.42
C VAL A 134 7.55 -3.08 -1.59
N ASN A 135 7.46 -1.78 -1.88
CA ASN A 135 6.20 -1.11 -2.23
C ASN A 135 5.41 -1.85 -3.34
N GLY A 136 6.11 -2.50 -4.28
CA GLY A 136 5.47 -3.26 -5.34
C GLY A 136 4.88 -4.60 -4.90
N ARG A 137 5.40 -5.21 -3.82
CA ARG A 137 5.03 -6.56 -3.33
C ARG A 137 3.64 -6.53 -2.72
N ALA A 138 2.62 -6.84 -3.52
CA ALA A 138 1.24 -6.88 -3.07
C ALA A 138 0.43 -7.90 -3.87
N HIS A 139 -0.54 -8.52 -3.21
CA HIS A 139 -1.48 -9.42 -3.88
C HIS A 139 -2.53 -8.61 -4.67
N PRO A 140 -2.97 -9.03 -5.87
CA PRO A 140 -3.97 -8.30 -6.64
C PRO A 140 -5.28 -7.97 -5.90
N VAL A 141 -5.75 -8.88 -5.05
CA VAL A 141 -6.93 -8.67 -4.20
C VAL A 141 -6.69 -7.54 -3.19
N ASP A 142 -5.52 -7.52 -2.54
CA ASP A 142 -5.15 -6.49 -1.58
C ASP A 142 -5.02 -5.12 -2.26
N LEU A 143 -4.43 -5.08 -3.47
CA LEU A 143 -4.36 -3.87 -4.29
C LEU A 143 -5.74 -3.28 -4.60
N VAL A 144 -6.69 -4.12 -5.02
CA VAL A 144 -8.07 -3.67 -5.29
C VAL A 144 -8.74 -3.22 -4.00
N TRP A 145 -8.58 -3.98 -2.92
CA TRP A 145 -9.16 -3.70 -1.61
C TRP A 145 -8.75 -2.32 -1.10
N VAL A 146 -7.46 -2.09 -0.85
CA VAL A 146 -6.96 -0.84 -0.26
C VAL A 146 -7.27 0.36 -1.16
N ARG A 147 -7.12 0.21 -2.50
CA ARG A 147 -7.41 1.30 -3.44
C ARG A 147 -8.89 1.65 -3.49
N MET A 148 -9.78 0.66 -3.47
CA MET A 148 -11.22 0.94 -3.46
C MET A 148 -11.65 1.63 -2.16
N TRP A 149 -11.07 1.26 -1.03
CA TRP A 149 -11.30 1.96 0.24
C TRP A 149 -10.90 3.44 0.19
N GLY A 150 -9.82 3.80 -0.52
CA GLY A 150 -9.48 5.21 -0.77
C GLY A 150 -10.36 5.90 -1.82
N LEU A 151 -10.69 5.20 -2.91
CA LEU A 151 -11.41 5.80 -4.06
C LEU A 151 -12.91 5.97 -3.80
N VAL A 152 -13.57 5.05 -3.08
CA VAL A 152 -15.01 5.12 -2.78
C VAL A 152 -15.42 6.45 -2.14
N PRO A 153 -14.85 6.87 -0.99
CA PRO A 153 -15.22 8.14 -0.37
C PRO A 153 -14.85 9.34 -1.26
N LEU A 154 -13.74 9.26 -1.99
CA LEU A 154 -13.33 10.29 -2.95
C LEU A 154 -14.40 10.52 -4.04
N TYR A 155 -14.94 9.46 -4.63
CA TYR A 155 -15.99 9.56 -5.65
C TYR A 155 -17.36 9.95 -5.08
N ILE A 156 -17.73 9.42 -3.91
CA ILE A 156 -18.97 9.82 -3.22
C ILE A 156 -18.98 11.33 -2.98
N LEU A 157 -17.85 11.89 -2.54
CA LEU A 157 -17.70 13.31 -2.26
C LEU A 157 -17.56 14.19 -3.52
N GLY A 158 -17.63 13.65 -4.73
CA GLY A 158 -17.49 14.44 -5.96
C GLY A 158 -16.06 14.95 -6.20
N LEU A 159 -15.07 14.37 -5.53
CA LEU A 159 -13.66 14.69 -5.73
C LEU A 159 -13.06 13.90 -6.89
N GLY A 160 -13.80 12.93 -7.44
CA GLY A 160 -13.51 12.23 -8.69
C GLY A 160 -14.74 12.21 -9.59
N ASN A 161 -14.52 12.17 -10.90
CA ASN A 161 -15.62 12.12 -11.87
C ASN A 161 -15.44 10.95 -12.84
N VAL A 162 -16.30 9.94 -12.72
CA VAL A 162 -16.31 8.78 -13.63
C VAL A 162 -17.00 9.22 -14.92
N GLY A 163 -16.20 9.46 -15.96
CA GLY A 163 -16.68 9.81 -17.30
C GLY A 163 -16.23 11.18 -17.81
N ALA A 164 -15.69 12.05 -16.94
CA ALA A 164 -14.91 13.19 -17.41
C ALA A 164 -13.48 12.72 -17.69
N ALA A 165 -13.12 12.58 -18.96
CA ALA A 165 -11.72 12.51 -19.34
C ALA A 165 -10.98 13.68 -18.67
N GLY A 166 -10.02 13.39 -17.78
CA GLY A 166 -9.19 14.42 -17.15
C GLY A 166 -9.60 14.95 -15.77
N SER A 167 -10.33 14.20 -14.93
CA SER A 167 -10.41 14.57 -13.51
C SER A 167 -9.02 14.49 -12.87
N LEU A 168 -8.42 15.65 -12.61
CA LEU A 168 -7.03 15.76 -12.16
C LEU A 168 -6.82 15.25 -10.72
N VAL A 169 -7.86 15.32 -9.87
CA VAL A 169 -7.75 14.98 -8.44
C VAL A 169 -7.43 13.49 -8.22
N PRO A 170 -8.18 12.50 -8.75
CA PRO A 170 -7.82 11.08 -8.61
C PRO A 170 -6.43 10.76 -9.18
N VAL A 171 -6.02 11.42 -10.27
CA VAL A 171 -4.70 11.24 -10.90
C VAL A 171 -3.59 11.72 -9.97
N VAL A 172 -3.71 12.92 -9.42
CA VAL A 172 -2.71 13.50 -8.50
C VAL A 172 -2.66 12.69 -7.21
N VAL A 173 -3.81 12.32 -6.63
CA VAL A 173 -3.87 11.48 -5.41
C VAL A 173 -3.18 10.14 -5.63
N THR A 174 -3.46 9.47 -6.77
CA THR A 174 -2.82 8.18 -7.09
C THR A 174 -1.31 8.33 -7.29
N LEU A 175 -0.87 9.34 -8.05
CA LEU A 175 0.55 9.58 -8.29
C LEU A 175 1.29 9.92 -7.00
N PHE A 176 0.69 10.76 -6.16
CA PHE A 176 1.25 11.12 -4.86
C PHE A 176 1.37 9.88 -3.96
N GLY A 177 0.33 9.05 -3.89
CA GLY A 177 0.35 7.79 -3.14
C GLY A 177 1.42 6.82 -3.63
N VAL A 178 1.63 6.71 -4.94
CA VAL A 178 2.71 5.86 -5.51
C VAL A 178 4.10 6.38 -5.09
N VAL A 179 4.34 7.69 -5.19
CA VAL A 179 5.63 8.29 -4.79
C VAL A 179 5.85 8.13 -3.28
N MET A 180 4.82 8.38 -2.47
CA MET A 180 4.87 8.17 -1.03
C MET A 180 5.13 6.71 -0.69
N GLY A 181 4.47 5.77 -1.35
CA GLY A 181 4.69 4.33 -1.18
C GLY A 181 6.16 3.93 -1.37
N PHE A 182 6.80 4.36 -2.46
CA PHE A 182 8.24 4.10 -2.65
C PHE A 182 9.10 4.78 -1.58
N PHE A 183 8.76 6.01 -1.18
CA PHE A 183 9.50 6.76 -0.17
C PHE A 183 9.44 6.11 1.21
N VAL A 184 8.25 5.74 1.70
CA VAL A 184 8.08 5.21 3.06
C VAL A 184 8.65 3.79 3.23
N HIS A 185 8.86 3.05 2.14
CA HIS A 185 9.56 1.77 2.16
C HIS A 185 11.08 1.90 1.97
N ALA A 186 11.60 3.10 1.67
CA ALA A 186 13.02 3.25 1.41
C ALA A 186 13.85 2.87 2.65
N ASN A 187 14.90 2.07 2.45
CA ASN A 187 15.82 1.64 3.51
C ASN A 187 16.76 2.78 3.94
N VAL A 188 16.21 3.83 4.54
CA VAL A 188 16.96 4.97 5.05
C VAL A 188 16.67 5.22 6.52
N ARG A 189 17.70 5.63 7.26
CA ARG A 189 17.62 5.98 8.70
C ARG A 189 17.06 7.37 8.98
N TRP A 190 16.38 7.98 8.01
CA TRP A 190 15.95 9.36 8.08
C TRP A 190 14.79 9.54 9.05
N ARG A 191 14.91 10.57 9.87
CA ARG A 191 13.87 11.06 10.76
C ARG A 191 13.69 12.55 10.57
N PHE A 192 12.43 12.98 10.61
CA PHE A 192 12.05 14.34 10.25
C PHE A 192 11.46 15.13 11.43
N GLY A 193 11.57 14.60 12.65
CA GLY A 193 11.12 15.26 13.87
C GLY A 193 9.63 15.60 13.82
N PRO A 194 9.22 16.87 14.05
CA PRO A 194 7.81 17.24 14.04
C PRO A 194 7.07 16.96 12.72
N LEU A 195 7.78 16.92 11.58
CA LEU A 195 7.15 16.64 10.28
C LEU A 195 6.61 15.21 10.18
N GLU A 196 7.09 14.28 11.01
CA GLU A 196 6.62 12.89 11.05
C GLU A 196 5.17 12.76 11.55
N TRP A 197 4.60 13.83 12.11
CA TRP A 197 3.17 13.89 12.45
C TRP A 197 2.30 14.27 11.25
N LEU A 198 2.88 14.96 10.26
CA LEU A 198 2.16 15.43 9.09
C LEU A 198 2.35 14.49 7.91
N MET A 199 3.55 13.95 7.69
CA MET A 199 3.87 13.12 6.54
C MET A 199 4.53 11.82 6.99
N ALA A 200 4.06 10.70 6.42
CA ALA A 200 4.60 9.38 6.70
C ALA A 200 6.06 9.31 6.26
N THR A 201 6.89 8.69 7.09
CA THR A 201 8.33 8.57 6.88
C THR A 201 8.75 7.11 6.87
N PRO A 202 9.96 6.80 6.39
CA PRO A 202 10.53 5.46 6.53
C PRO A 202 10.49 4.95 7.97
N ALA A 203 10.81 5.79 8.96
CA ALA A 203 10.72 5.39 10.36
C ALA A 203 9.30 4.98 10.78
N PHE A 204 8.29 5.76 10.39
CA PHE A 204 6.88 5.48 10.67
C PHE A 204 6.42 4.16 10.02
N HIS A 205 6.68 3.98 8.73
CA HIS A 205 6.17 2.82 7.99
C HIS A 205 6.99 1.55 8.23
N HIS A 206 8.28 1.65 8.58
CA HIS A 206 9.03 0.46 8.99
C HIS A 206 8.45 -0.17 10.25
N TRP A 207 7.97 0.64 11.22
CA TRP A 207 7.24 0.12 12.37
C TRP A 207 5.95 -0.59 11.99
N HIS A 208 5.24 -0.14 10.96
CA HIS A 208 4.09 -0.85 10.43
C HIS A 208 4.45 -2.27 9.96
N HIS A 209 5.64 -2.45 9.36
CA HIS A 209 6.15 -3.75 8.90
C HIS A 209 6.83 -4.60 9.97
N THR A 210 6.80 -4.19 11.23
CA THR A 210 7.40 -4.99 12.30
C THR A 210 6.69 -6.33 12.46
N ARG A 211 7.45 -7.36 12.85
CA ARG A 211 6.91 -8.70 13.09
C ARG A 211 6.62 -8.96 14.57
N SER A 212 7.44 -8.41 15.46
CA SER A 212 7.49 -8.87 16.86
C SER A 212 7.00 -7.88 17.90
N ASP A 213 7.04 -6.58 17.64
CA ASP A 213 6.80 -5.55 18.65
C ASP A 213 5.96 -4.39 18.09
N HIS A 214 4.86 -4.04 18.77
CA HIS A 214 3.91 -3.01 18.31
C HIS A 214 3.41 -3.24 16.86
N ILE A 215 3.07 -4.50 16.55
CA ILE A 215 2.31 -4.85 15.36
C ILE A 215 0.96 -4.11 15.35
N ASP A 216 0.28 -4.06 14.20
CA ASP A 216 -1.05 -3.45 14.08
C ASP A 216 -1.09 -1.95 14.43
N HIS A 217 -0.06 -1.21 14.01
CA HIS A 217 0.03 0.25 14.13
C HIS A 217 0.41 0.89 12.79
N ASN A 218 0.24 2.21 12.67
CA ASN A 218 0.72 3.03 11.54
C ASN A 218 0.15 2.65 10.16
N TYR A 219 -1.18 2.62 10.04
CA TYR A 219 -1.87 2.19 8.82
C TYR A 219 -1.94 3.26 7.72
N ALA A 220 -1.83 4.55 8.03
CA ALA A 220 -1.89 5.61 7.02
C ALA A 220 -0.67 5.54 6.10
N ALA A 221 -0.87 5.62 4.79
CA ALA A 221 0.24 5.60 3.84
C ALA A 221 0.90 6.97 3.71
N THR A 222 0.18 8.05 4.05
CA THR A 222 0.58 9.42 3.74
C THR A 222 0.62 10.33 4.96
N PHE A 223 -0.44 10.33 5.77
CA PHE A 223 -0.65 11.31 6.83
C PHE A 223 -0.79 10.65 8.22
N PRO A 224 0.30 10.53 9.00
CA PRO A 224 0.30 9.93 10.33
C PRO A 224 -0.67 10.55 11.34
N PHE A 225 -1.12 11.79 11.13
CA PHE A 225 -2.16 12.38 11.97
C PHE A 225 -3.48 11.59 11.92
N ILE A 226 -3.71 10.80 10.86
CA ILE A 226 -4.88 9.91 10.76
C ILE A 226 -4.75 8.77 11.76
N ASP A 227 -3.57 8.15 11.88
CA ASP A 227 -3.28 7.17 12.93
C ASP A 227 -3.40 7.79 14.33
N TRP A 228 -2.98 9.05 14.51
CA TRP A 228 -3.20 9.75 15.78
C TRP A 228 -4.70 9.93 16.08
N LEU A 229 -5.49 10.34 15.07
CA LEU A 229 -6.93 10.53 15.19
C LEU A 229 -7.66 9.24 15.56
N PHE A 230 -7.21 8.09 15.04
CA PHE A 230 -7.83 6.78 15.26
C PHE A 230 -7.10 5.90 16.28
N GLY A 231 -6.11 6.45 16.99
CA GLY A 231 -5.45 5.82 18.13
C GLY A 231 -4.46 4.69 17.79
N THR A 232 -3.86 4.72 16.60
CA THR A 232 -2.94 3.67 16.09
C THR A 232 -1.54 4.21 15.77
N LEU A 233 -1.25 5.46 16.13
CA LEU A 233 0.07 6.07 15.90
C LEU A 233 1.11 5.51 16.88
N TYR A 234 2.17 4.95 16.32
CA TYR A 234 3.36 4.53 17.06
C TYR A 234 4.64 5.03 16.39
N LEU A 235 5.31 6.00 17.02
CA LEU A 235 6.49 6.63 16.46
C LEU A 235 7.58 6.83 17.52
N PRO A 236 8.20 5.74 18.03
CA PRO A 236 9.29 5.83 18.99
C PRO A 236 10.54 6.41 18.32
N GLY A 237 11.62 6.70 19.07
CA GLY A 237 12.86 7.27 18.53
C GLY A 237 13.77 6.30 17.76
N GLN A 238 13.46 5.00 17.79
CA GLN A 238 14.24 3.92 17.15
C GLN A 238 13.47 3.27 16.01
N TYR A 239 14.14 2.42 15.22
CA TYR A 239 13.50 1.56 14.21
C TYR A 239 13.18 0.18 14.82
N PRO A 240 12.22 -0.58 14.26
CA PRO A 240 11.92 -1.93 14.73
C PRO A 240 13.12 -2.88 14.59
N ALA A 241 13.12 -3.93 15.42
CA ALA A 241 14.19 -4.93 15.50
C ALA A 241 14.13 -6.00 14.39
N ASP A 242 12.94 -6.28 13.85
CA ASP A 242 12.73 -7.21 12.74
C ASP A 242 11.53 -6.81 11.88
N TYR A 243 11.44 -7.45 10.70
CA TYR A 243 10.36 -7.32 9.74
C TYR A 243 9.93 -8.72 9.29
N GLY A 244 8.78 -8.83 8.66
CA GLY A 244 8.25 -10.11 8.18
C GLY A 244 6.90 -10.44 8.79
N THR A 245 6.49 -11.69 8.61
CA THR A 245 5.26 -12.25 9.18
C THR A 245 5.58 -13.46 10.04
N ASP A 246 4.76 -13.73 11.06
CA ASP A 246 4.93 -14.91 11.91
C ASP A 246 4.68 -16.23 11.19
N HIS A 247 3.84 -16.19 10.15
CA HIS A 247 3.62 -17.32 9.26
C HIS A 247 4.35 -17.07 7.95
N PRO A 248 5.27 -17.95 7.53
CA PRO A 248 6.04 -17.75 6.33
C PRO A 248 5.13 -17.84 5.10
N VAL A 249 5.22 -16.81 4.26
CA VAL A 249 4.60 -16.81 2.93
C VAL A 249 5.46 -17.69 1.99
N PRO A 250 4.86 -18.51 1.10
CA PRO A 250 5.63 -19.31 0.16
C PRO A 250 6.65 -18.49 -0.64
N PRO A 251 7.83 -19.06 -0.98
CA PRO A 251 8.85 -18.32 -1.72
C PRO A 251 8.55 -18.19 -3.22
N THR A 252 7.65 -19.01 -3.76
CA THR A 252 7.30 -19.03 -5.18
C THR A 252 6.13 -18.08 -5.46
N ILE A 253 6.18 -17.40 -6.61
CA ILE A 253 5.07 -16.53 -7.08
C ILE A 253 3.73 -17.27 -7.09
N ALA A 254 3.72 -18.52 -7.56
CA ALA A 254 2.49 -19.33 -7.58
C ALA A 254 1.95 -19.58 -6.17
N GLY A 255 2.80 -19.92 -5.20
CA GLY A 255 2.37 -20.10 -3.81
C GLY A 255 1.86 -18.80 -3.20
N GLN A 256 2.54 -17.69 -3.45
CA GLN A 256 2.13 -16.36 -2.97
C GLN A 256 0.76 -15.91 -3.49
N LEU A 257 0.42 -16.27 -4.73
CA LEU A 257 -0.86 -15.94 -5.35
C LEU A 257 -1.98 -16.94 -5.00
N LEU A 258 -1.66 -18.20 -4.72
CA LEU A 258 -2.68 -19.25 -4.54
C LEU A 258 -2.98 -19.58 -3.07
N THR A 259 -1.98 -19.58 -2.19
CA THR A 259 -2.15 -19.91 -0.77
C THR A 259 -3.18 -19.02 -0.04
N PRO A 260 -3.35 -17.72 -0.37
CA PRO A 260 -4.41 -16.91 0.22
C PRO A 260 -5.84 -17.42 -0.05
N PHE A 261 -6.05 -18.35 -0.99
CA PHE A 261 -7.35 -18.97 -1.27
C PHE A 261 -7.56 -20.34 -0.62
N GLU A 262 -6.52 -20.94 -0.03
CA GLU A 262 -6.63 -22.27 0.58
C GLU A 262 -7.49 -22.27 1.85
N PRO A 263 -8.09 -23.38 2.30
CA PRO A 263 -8.74 -23.40 3.61
C PRO A 263 -7.70 -23.17 4.73
N VAL A 264 -8.05 -22.38 5.76
CA VAL A 264 -7.21 -22.28 6.96
C VAL A 264 -7.17 -23.66 7.61
N ARG A 265 -6.01 -24.33 7.56
CA ARG A 265 -5.81 -25.57 8.31
C ARG A 265 -5.65 -25.18 9.77
N VAL A 266 -6.71 -25.37 10.57
CA VAL A 266 -6.59 -25.36 12.02
C VAL A 266 -5.60 -26.46 12.38
N GLN A 267 -4.39 -26.09 12.82
CA GLN A 267 -3.50 -27.06 13.43
C GLN A 267 -4.20 -27.51 14.72
N SER A 268 -4.59 -28.78 14.79
CA SER A 268 -5.10 -29.37 16.02
C SER A 268 -4.04 -29.17 17.10
N ALA A 269 -4.45 -28.58 18.23
CA ALA A 269 -3.59 -28.34 19.38
C ALA A 269 -2.75 -29.60 19.66
N LYS A 270 -1.43 -29.41 19.74
CA LYS A 270 -0.50 -30.47 20.15
C LYS A 270 -0.98 -30.95 21.52
N PRO A 271 -1.25 -32.26 21.73
CA PRO A 271 -1.66 -32.74 23.03
C PRO A 271 -0.58 -32.38 24.05
N GLU A 272 -1.00 -31.80 25.16
CA GLU A 272 -0.17 -31.43 26.29
C GLU A 272 0.63 -32.67 26.73
N PRO A 273 1.96 -32.56 26.97
CA PRO A 273 2.73 -33.70 27.42
C PRO A 273 2.16 -34.14 28.77
N ALA A 274 1.74 -35.41 28.84
CA ALA A 274 1.23 -36.01 30.06
C ALA A 274 2.20 -35.75 31.20
N GLU A 275 1.72 -35.10 32.26
CA GLU A 275 2.44 -35.00 33.52
C GLU A 275 2.81 -36.41 33.99
N THR A 276 4.08 -36.77 33.87
CA THR A 276 4.62 -37.94 34.54
C THR A 276 4.76 -37.56 36.01
N GLY A 277 3.69 -37.78 36.78
CA GLY A 277 3.72 -37.71 38.23
C GLY A 277 4.71 -38.72 38.80
N ALA A 278 5.59 -38.22 39.67
CA ALA A 278 6.41 -39.00 40.59
C ALA A 278 5.63 -39.27 41.89
#